data_AF-A0A2S8RQH4-F1
#
_entry.id   AF-A0A2S8RQH4-F1
#
_cell.length_a   1.000
_cell.length_b   1.000
_cell.length_c   1.000
_cell.angle_alpha   90.00
_cell.angle_beta   90.00
_cell.angle_gamma   90.00
#
_symmetry.space_group_name_H-M   'P 1'
#
loop_
_entity.id
_entity.type
_entity.pdbx_description
1 polymer ?
#
loop_
_entity_poly.entity_id
_entity_poly.type
_entity_poly.pdbx_seq_one_letter_code
_entity_poly.pdbx_strand_id
1 'polypeptide(L)' 'MRAHLRTALTHVQLSVPVAHGQRVLGTWQGLYLFEHRHHAPLRDVVLHLIGE' A
#
# COMPACT_ATOMS: atom_id res chain seq x y z
N MET A 1 -10.71 2.80 18.54
CA MET A 1 -10.00 1.58 19.01
C MET A 1 -10.03 0.40 18.03
N ARG A 2 -11.19 -0.10 17.54
CA ARG A 2 -11.23 -1.28 16.62
C ARG A 2 -10.46 -1.13 15.30
N ALA A 3 -10.42 0.07 14.71
CA ALA A 3 -9.69 0.31 13.45
C ALA A 3 -8.17 0.17 13.61
N HIS A 4 -7.59 0.60 14.75
CA HIS A 4 -6.15 0.50 15.00
C HIS A 4 -5.68 -0.96 15.10
N LEU A 5 -6.48 -1.83 15.72
CA LEU A 5 -6.18 -3.26 15.78
C LEU A 5 -6.23 -3.90 14.38
N ARG A 6 -7.19 -3.52 13.53
CA ARG A 6 -7.26 -4.00 12.14
C ARG A 6 -6.06 -3.52 11.34
N THR A 7 -5.71 -2.24 11.45
CA THR A 7 -4.52 -1.69 10.78
C THR A 7 -3.23 -2.38 11.22
N ALA A 8 -3.08 -2.71 12.51
CA ALA A 8 -1.93 -3.47 13.01
C ALA A 8 -1.89 -4.93 12.50
N LEU A 9 -3.06 -5.52 12.22
CA LEU A 9 -3.19 -6.87 11.69
C LEU A 9 -3.16 -6.92 10.15
N THR A 10 -3.27 -5.77 9.48
CA THR A 10 -3.09 -5.62 8.03
C THR A 10 -1.73 -5.02 7.70
N HIS A 11 -1.22 -5.27 6.50
CA HIS A 11 0.01 -4.64 6.04
C HIS A 11 -0.20 -3.13 5.82
N VAL A 12 0.69 -2.28 6.35
CA VAL A 12 0.64 -0.80 6.22
C VAL A 12 1.66 -0.24 5.22
N GLN A 13 2.52 -1.11 4.69
CA GLN A 13 3.51 -0.81 3.67
C GLN A 13 3.54 -1.98 2.68
N LEU A 14 4.03 -1.77 1.46
CA LEU A 14 4.22 -2.85 0.50
C LEU A 14 5.47 -2.56 -0.32
N SER A 15 6.34 -3.56 -0.46
CA SER A 15 7.47 -3.50 -1.39
C SER A 15 7.02 -4.00 -2.75
N VAL A 16 7.16 -3.18 -3.79
CA VAL A 16 6.87 -3.56 -5.18
C VAL A 16 8.17 -3.56 -5.97
N PRO A 17 8.55 -4.70 -6.59
CA PRO A 17 9.76 -4.75 -7.39
C PRO A 17 9.65 -3.87 -8.64
N VAL A 18 10.76 -3.25 -9.01
CA VAL A 18 10.90 -2.43 -10.22
C VAL A 18 12.07 -2.98 -11.01
N ALA A 19 11.88 -3.19 -12.31
CA ALA A 19 12.92 -3.65 -13.23
C ALA A 19 12.80 -2.86 -14.54
N HIS A 20 13.94 -2.43 -15.09
CA HIS A 20 13.99 -1.62 -16.32
C HIS A 20 13.06 -0.39 -16.29
N GLY A 21 12.96 0.27 -15.13
CA GLY A 21 12.08 1.43 -14.91
C GLY A 21 10.58 1.11 -14.89
N GLN A 22 10.19 -0.17 -14.86
CA GLN A 22 8.80 -0.60 -14.85
C GLN A 22 8.45 -1.38 -13.57
N ARG A 23 7.23 -1.20 -13.07
CA ARG A 23 6.70 -2.01 -11.96
C ARG A 23 6.55 -3.46 -12.40
N VAL A 24 7.06 -4.39 -11.60
CA VAL A 24 6.96 -5.83 -11.85
C VAL A 24 5.76 -6.36 -11.09
N LEU A 25 4.59 -6.26 -11.73
CA LEU A 25 3.34 -6.81 -11.24
C LEU A 25 2.76 -7.75 -12.30
N GLY A 26 2.19 -8.88 -11.87
CA GLY A 26 1.45 -9.78 -12.74
C GLY A 26 0.19 -9.12 -13.28
N THR A 27 -0.36 -9.66 -14.39
CA THR A 27 -1.52 -9.11 -15.11
C THR A 27 -2.72 -8.80 -14.20
N TRP A 28 -2.89 -9.57 -13.13
CA TRP A 28 -4.02 -9.45 -12.19
C TRP A 28 -3.63 -8.90 -10.82
N GLN A 29 -2.39 -8.43 -10.65
CA GLN A 29 -1.95 -7.81 -9.40
C GLN A 29 -2.25 -6.31 -9.43
N GLY A 30 -3.07 -5.87 -8.47
CA GLY A 30 -3.40 -4.47 -8.23
C GLY A 30 -2.93 -4.02 -6.85
N LEU A 31 -2.64 -2.73 -6.72
CA LEU A 31 -2.32 -2.10 -5.44
C LEU A 31 -3.57 -1.38 -4.94
N TYR A 32 -3.97 -1.66 -3.70
CA TYR A 32 -5.19 -1.11 -3.12
C TYR A 32 -4.91 -0.46 -1.79
N LEU A 33 -5.48 0.74 -1.59
CA LEU A 33 -5.58 1.36 -0.28
C LEU A 33 -6.90 0.93 0.36
N PHE A 34 -6.83 0.15 1.45
CA PHE A 34 -8.02 -0.30 2.16
C PHE A 34 -8.29 0.58 3.37
N GLU A 35 -9.41 1.31 3.34
CA GLU A 35 -9.86 2.16 4.45
C GLU A 35 -10.90 1.42 5.30
N HIS A 36 -10.63 1.32 6.60
CA HIS A 36 -11.53 0.65 7.53
C HIS A 36 -12.55 1.58 8.19
N ARG A 37 -12.38 2.91 8.11
CA ARG A 37 -13.26 3.90 8.74
C ARG A 37 -14.33 4.36 7.77
N HIS A 38 -15.59 4.40 8.24
CA HIS A 38 -16.72 4.95 7.46
C HIS A 38 -16.57 6.45 7.17
N HIS A 39 -15.98 7.21 8.09
CA HIS A 39 -15.62 8.62 7.88
C HIS A 39 -14.11 8.75 7.94
N ALA A 40 -13.49 8.66 6.77
CA ALA A 40 -12.05 8.70 6.65
C ALA A 40 -11.58 10.10 6.24
N PRO A 41 -10.63 10.70 6.99
CA PRO A 41 -9.89 11.84 6.49
C PRO A 41 -9.03 11.44 5.28
N LEU A 42 -8.52 12.44 4.57
CA LEU A 42 -7.58 12.26 3.46
C LEU A 42 -6.40 11.38 3.89
N ARG A 43 -5.92 10.55 2.97
CA ARG A 43 -4.80 9.64 3.17
C ARG A 43 -3.61 10.06 2.34
N ASP A 44 -2.47 10.19 2.99
CA ASP A 44 -1.20 10.38 2.33
C ASP A 44 -0.49 9.02 2.21
N VAL A 45 -0.07 8.69 0.99
CA VAL A 45 0.72 7.49 0.69
C VAL A 45 2.10 7.95 0.28
N VAL A 46 3.11 7.54 1.02
CA VAL A 46 4.51 7.89 0.73
C VAL A 46 5.13 6.77 -0.10
N LEU A 47 5.83 7.14 -1.16
CA LEU A 47 6.58 6.22 -2.01
C LEU A 47 8.08 6.48 -1.83
N HIS A 48 8.83 5.40 -1.67
CA HIS A 48 10.28 5.42 -1.67
C HIS A 48 10.78 4.45 -2.75
N LEU A 49 11.63 4.94 -3.64
CA LEU A 49 12.27 4.14 -4.68
C LEU A 49 13.75 4.04 -4.39
N ILE A 50 14.25 2.81 -4.29
CA ILE A 50 15.66 2.50 -4.00
C ILE A 50 16.11 1.47 -5.04
N GLY A 51 17.26 1.71 -5.67
CA GLY A 51 17.85 0.83 -6.66
C GLY A 51 18.82 1.59 -7.56
N GLU A 52 19.45 0.87 -8.48
CA GLU A 52 20.26 1.41 -9.58
C GLU A 52 19.47 1.39 -10.91
#